data_AF-A0A8H8REB5-F1
#
_entry.id   AF-A0A8H8REB5-F1
#
_cell.length_a   1.000
_cell.length_b   1.000
_cell.length_c   1.000
_cell.angle_alpha   90.00
_cell.angle_beta   90.00
_cell.angle_gamma   90.00
#
_symmetry.space_group_name_H-M   'P 1'
#
loop_
_entity.id
_entity.type
_entity.pdbx_description
1 polymer ?
#
loop_
_entity_poly.entity_id
_entity_poly.type
_entity_poly.pdbx_seq_one_letter_code
_entity_poly.pdbx_strand_id
1 'polypeptide(L)'
;MTVEQYHAALECKLRGTCNLHHISIEVASNLVFFTLLSSIGGIYGNPGQGDYAAGNAFLDAFASYRQSLGLAACSVDLGVVEDVGYMMEYDDLQSRYDSTIWHGIDERLLRKIFAFSIQQQHTPPIDIQSASQIITGIRLPQPEDSPLLRDANLQACV
;
A
#
# COMPACT_ATOMS: atom_id res chain seq x y z
N MET A 1 11.31 17.36 10.98
CA MET A 1 9.84 17.24 11.00
C MET A 1 9.34 17.65 12.37
N THR A 2 8.45 18.64 12.44
CA THR A 2 7.75 19.01 13.68
C THR A 2 6.51 18.13 13.87
N VAL A 3 5.91 18.18 15.07
CA VAL A 3 4.68 17.44 15.39
C VAL A 3 3.52 17.89 14.51
N GLU A 4 3.41 19.19 14.24
CA GLU A 4 2.37 19.75 13.38
C GLU A 4 2.52 19.28 11.93
N GLN A 5 3.76 19.24 11.41
CA GLN A 5 4.05 18.73 10.07
C GLN A 5 3.69 17.26 9.95
N TYR A 6 4.04 16.46 10.96
CA TYR A 6 3.69 15.05 11.05
C TYR A 6 2.17 14.86 10.98
N HIS A 7 1.41 15.51 11.87
CA HIS A 7 -0.05 15.38 11.87
C HIS A 7 -0.67 15.84 10.56
N ALA A 8 -0.21 16.96 10.00
CA ALA A 8 -0.72 17.47 8.73
C ALA A 8 -0.54 16.47 7.56
N ALA A 9 0.60 15.77 7.51
CA ALA A 9 0.87 14.77 6.47
C ALA A 9 0.00 13.51 6.60
N LEU A 10 -0.31 13.10 7.83
CA LEU A 10 -1.14 11.92 8.11
C LEU A 10 -2.63 12.18 7.95
N GLU A 11 -3.06 13.43 8.14
CA GLU A 11 -4.47 13.81 8.29
C GLU A 11 -5.37 13.29 7.16
N CYS A 12 -4.90 13.40 5.91
CA CYS A 12 -5.68 12.97 4.75
C CYS A 12 -5.94 11.46 4.74
N LYS A 13 -4.94 10.65 5.11
CA LYS A 13 -5.06 9.19 5.15
C LYS A 13 -5.88 8.75 6.35
N LEU A 14 -5.66 9.34 7.52
CA LEU A 14 -6.37 8.95 8.75
C LEU A 14 -7.82 9.40 8.72
N ARG A 15 -8.06 10.73 8.68
CA ARG A 15 -9.43 11.25 8.74
C ARG A 15 -10.23 10.91 7.51
N GLY A 16 -9.61 10.93 6.33
CA GLY A 16 -10.27 10.52 5.09
C GLY A 16 -10.80 9.09 5.19
N THR A 17 -9.95 8.15 5.61
CA THR A 17 -10.32 6.74 5.77
C THR A 17 -11.40 6.55 6.83
N CYS A 18 -11.26 7.16 8.01
CA CYS A 18 -12.26 7.07 9.07
C CYS A 18 -13.62 7.65 8.63
N ASN A 19 -13.63 8.78 7.92
CA ASN A 19 -14.86 9.38 7.40
C ASN A 19 -15.54 8.45 6.39
N LEU A 20 -14.79 7.89 5.43
CA LEU A 20 -15.32 6.94 4.45
C LEU A 20 -15.85 5.67 5.13
N HIS A 21 -15.17 5.17 6.15
CA HIS A 21 -15.62 4.02 6.94
C HIS A 21 -16.93 4.33 7.66
N HIS A 22 -17.02 5.43 8.40
CA HIS A 22 -18.21 5.78 9.16
C HIS A 22 -19.42 5.96 8.24
N ILE A 23 -19.28 6.73 7.16
CA ILE A 23 -20.40 6.97 6.25
C ILE A 23 -20.84 5.67 5.55
N SER A 24 -19.92 4.78 5.21
CA SER A 24 -20.26 3.49 4.58
C SER A 24 -21.14 2.61 5.48
N ILE A 25 -20.95 2.70 6.80
CA ILE A 25 -21.75 1.99 7.81
C ILE A 25 -23.09 2.72 8.02
N GLU A 26 -23.05 4.05 8.16
CA GLU A 26 -24.23 4.88 8.40
C GLU A 26 -25.27 4.73 7.29
N VAL A 27 -24.84 4.74 6.02
CA VAL A 27 -25.76 4.60 4.88
C VAL A 27 -26.15 3.15 4.60
N ALA A 28 -25.76 2.20 5.47
CA ALA A 28 -25.93 0.76 5.29
C ALA A 28 -25.54 0.31 3.87
N SER A 29 -24.45 0.86 3.35
CA SER A 29 -24.02 0.55 1.98
C SER A 29 -23.56 -0.90 1.91
N ASN A 30 -24.14 -1.66 0.98
CA ASN A 30 -23.63 -2.98 0.59
C ASN A 30 -22.38 -2.80 -0.29
N LEU A 31 -21.38 -2.12 0.26
CA LEU A 31 -20.15 -1.81 -0.46
C LEU A 31 -19.37 -3.10 -0.68
N VAL A 32 -19.18 -3.46 -1.94
CA VAL A 32 -18.53 -4.73 -2.33
C VAL A 32 -17.00 -4.63 -2.36
N PHE A 33 -16.42 -3.43 -2.23
CA PHE A 33 -14.98 -3.22 -2.08
C PHE A 33 -14.65 -1.91 -1.35
N PHE A 34 -13.55 -1.89 -0.61
CA PHE A 34 -12.97 -0.72 0.03
C PHE A 34 -11.44 -0.78 -0.13
N THR A 35 -10.94 -0.29 -1.26
CA THR A 35 -9.50 -0.33 -1.56
C THR A 35 -8.78 0.91 -1.01
N LEU A 36 -7.75 0.69 -0.21
CA LEU A 36 -6.87 1.71 0.35
C LEU A 36 -5.55 1.72 -0.41
N LEU A 37 -5.10 2.89 -0.83
CA LEU A 37 -3.81 3.05 -1.51
C LEU A 37 -2.74 3.39 -0.48
N SER A 38 -1.96 2.37 -0.16
CA SER A 38 -0.76 2.45 0.66
C SER A 38 0.48 2.47 -0.24
N SER A 39 1.65 2.23 0.33
CA SER A 39 2.91 2.22 -0.41
C SER A 39 3.90 1.27 0.25
N ILE A 40 4.73 0.65 -0.58
CA ILE A 40 5.84 -0.17 -0.10
C ILE A 40 6.81 0.61 0.81
N GLY A 41 6.85 1.95 0.70
CA GLY A 41 7.58 2.81 1.61
C GLY A 41 7.07 2.78 3.07
N GLY A 42 5.84 2.30 3.31
CA GLY A 42 5.32 1.99 4.65
C GLY A 42 5.92 0.74 5.29
N ILE A 43 6.43 -0.18 4.47
CA ILE A 43 7.00 -1.47 4.91
C ILE A 43 8.53 -1.41 4.93
N TYR A 44 9.12 -1.06 3.79
CA TYR A 44 10.57 -0.98 3.63
C TYR A 44 11.16 0.26 4.31
N GLY A 45 10.40 1.36 4.33
CA GLY A 45 10.84 2.62 4.89
C GLY A 45 11.81 3.38 3.97
N ASN A 46 11.73 4.71 4.01
CA ASN A 46 12.68 5.59 3.34
C ASN A 46 13.19 6.65 4.34
N PRO A 47 14.50 6.92 4.39
CA PRO A 47 15.04 7.98 5.23
C PRO A 47 14.32 9.32 4.99
N GLY A 48 13.83 9.94 6.07
CA GLY A 48 13.11 11.22 6.01
C GLY A 48 11.60 11.12 5.71
N GLN A 49 11.05 9.94 5.46
CA GLN A 49 9.62 9.72 5.15
C GLN A 49 8.85 9.05 6.30
N GLY A 50 9.15 9.40 7.56
CA GLY A 50 8.55 8.75 8.73
C GLY A 50 7.05 9.00 8.90
N ASP A 51 6.58 10.21 8.60
CA ASP A 51 5.16 10.57 8.52
C ASP A 51 4.43 9.81 7.41
N TYR A 52 5.02 9.74 6.23
CA TYR A 52 4.49 9.00 5.09
C TYR A 52 4.37 7.50 5.40
N ALA A 53 5.42 6.91 5.98
CA ALA A 53 5.44 5.52 6.39
C ALA A 53 4.36 5.22 7.44
N ALA A 54 4.21 6.09 8.45
CA ALA A 54 3.17 5.96 9.47
C ALA A 54 1.75 6.03 8.88
N GLY A 55 1.52 6.92 7.92
CA GLY A 55 0.23 7.03 7.24
C GLY A 55 -0.13 5.78 6.42
N ASN A 56 0.86 5.16 5.77
CA ASN A 56 0.68 3.90 5.02
C ASN A 56 0.43 2.73 5.97
N ALA A 57 1.25 2.57 7.02
CA ALA A 57 1.07 1.54 8.02
C ALA A 57 -0.31 1.60 8.70
N PHE A 58 -0.87 2.80 8.89
CA PHE A 58 -2.26 2.97 9.34
C PHE A 58 -3.26 2.35 8.36
N LEU A 59 -3.12 2.58 7.05
CA LEU A 59 -4.03 2.03 6.03
C LEU A 59 -3.97 0.50 6.00
N ASP A 60 -2.78 -0.07 6.12
CA ASP A 60 -2.56 -1.52 6.16
C ASP A 60 -3.26 -2.16 7.37
N ALA A 61 -3.02 -1.58 8.56
CA ALA A 61 -3.68 -2.02 9.78
C ALA A 61 -5.21 -1.81 9.73
N PHE A 62 -5.67 -0.70 9.12
CA PHE A 62 -7.08 -0.39 9.01
C PHE A 62 -7.83 -1.38 8.12
N ALA A 63 -7.22 -1.84 7.03
CA ALA A 63 -7.81 -2.86 6.16
C ALA A 63 -8.06 -4.16 6.94
N SER A 64 -7.06 -4.62 7.71
CA SER A 64 -7.20 -5.79 8.59
C SER A 64 -8.29 -5.59 9.65
N TYR A 65 -8.30 -4.43 10.32
CA TYR A 65 -9.35 -4.07 11.27
C TYR A 65 -10.74 -4.12 10.64
N ARG A 66 -10.93 -3.52 9.45
CA ARG A 66 -12.22 -3.47 8.78
C ARG A 66 -12.70 -4.86 8.33
N GLN A 67 -11.80 -5.72 7.86
CA GLN A 67 -12.13 -7.13 7.59
C GLN A 67 -12.53 -7.91 8.85
N SER A 68 -11.92 -7.62 10.01
CA SER A 68 -12.30 -8.25 11.28
C SER A 68 -13.76 -7.96 11.69
N LEU A 69 -14.35 -6.89 11.15
CA LEU A 69 -15.76 -6.53 11.30
C LEU A 69 -16.67 -7.19 10.24
N GLY A 70 -16.13 -8.04 9.37
CA GLY A 70 -16.85 -8.64 8.25
C GLY A 70 -17.11 -7.67 7.09
N LEU A 71 -16.41 -6.52 7.05
CA LEU A 71 -16.57 -5.50 6.01
C LEU A 71 -15.47 -5.63 4.97
N ALA A 72 -15.80 -5.35 3.70
CA ALA A 72 -14.81 -5.31 2.63
C ALA A 72 -13.72 -4.27 2.94
N ALA A 73 -12.46 -4.68 2.78
CA ALA A 73 -11.29 -3.81 2.77
C ALA A 73 -10.07 -4.51 2.17
N CYS A 74 -9.23 -3.78 1.44
CA CYS A 74 -7.90 -4.24 1.02
C CYS A 74 -6.95 -3.04 0.93
N SER A 75 -5.80 -3.12 1.62
CA SER A 75 -4.70 -2.19 1.40
C SER A 75 -3.84 -2.66 0.24
N VAL A 76 -3.38 -1.73 -0.59
CA VAL A 76 -2.47 -2.00 -1.71
C VAL A 76 -1.21 -1.18 -1.51
N ASP A 77 -0.11 -1.84 -1.16
CA ASP A 77 1.21 -1.23 -1.06
C ASP A 77 1.80 -1.09 -2.46
N LEU A 78 1.54 0.07 -3.06
CA LEU A 78 2.07 0.40 -4.37
C LEU A 78 3.58 0.55 -4.32
N GLY A 79 4.25 -0.18 -5.20
CA GLY A 79 5.64 0.05 -5.57
C GLY A 79 5.81 1.30 -6.43
N VAL A 80 6.93 1.40 -7.13
CA VAL A 80 7.22 2.55 -8.00
C VAL A 80 6.27 2.58 -9.18
N VAL A 81 5.53 3.68 -9.38
CA VAL A 81 4.64 3.89 -10.54
C VAL A 81 5.40 4.70 -11.58
N GLU A 82 5.52 4.17 -12.81
CA GLU A 82 6.40 4.72 -13.86
C GLU A 82 5.73 5.82 -14.69
N ASP A 83 4.43 5.68 -14.98
CA ASP A 83 3.74 6.50 -15.99
C ASP A 83 3.13 7.81 -15.46
N VAL A 84 2.88 7.90 -14.13
CA VAL A 84 2.24 9.05 -13.47
C VAL A 84 2.59 9.11 -11.97
N GLY A 85 2.70 10.32 -11.40
CA GLY A 85 2.75 10.54 -9.94
C GLY A 85 4.03 11.20 -9.41
N TYR A 86 4.14 11.27 -8.07
CA TYR A 86 5.16 12.00 -7.29
C TYR A 86 6.62 11.70 -7.68
N MET A 87 6.91 10.51 -8.23
CA MET A 87 8.28 10.14 -8.67
C MET A 87 8.73 10.84 -9.96
N MET A 88 7.81 11.36 -10.77
CA MET A 88 8.15 12.19 -11.94
C MET A 88 8.61 13.60 -11.55
N GLU A 89 8.31 14.05 -10.31
CA GLU A 89 8.64 15.40 -9.83
C GLU A 89 9.95 15.46 -9.01
N TYR A 90 10.56 14.32 -8.65
CA TYR A 90 11.76 14.28 -7.79
C TYR A 90 12.87 13.34 -8.33
N ASP A 91 13.93 13.94 -8.90
CA ASP A 91 15.12 13.26 -9.45
C ASP A 91 15.85 12.32 -8.45
N ASP A 92 15.75 12.59 -7.15
CA ASP A 92 16.42 11.82 -6.09
C ASP A 92 15.82 10.42 -5.88
N LEU A 93 14.55 10.21 -6.24
CA LEU A 93 13.90 8.90 -6.15
C LEU A 93 14.23 8.01 -7.36
N GLN A 94 14.38 8.60 -8.55
CA GLN A 94 14.82 7.86 -9.73
C GLN A 94 16.25 7.34 -9.61
N SER A 95 17.15 8.14 -9.03
CA SER A 95 18.57 7.76 -8.88
C SER A 95 18.81 6.61 -7.88
N ARG A 96 17.83 6.31 -7.03
CA ARG A 96 17.84 5.17 -6.09
C ARG A 96 17.04 3.95 -6.58
N TYR A 97 16.42 4.06 -7.74
CA TYR A 97 15.62 2.99 -8.30
C TYR A 97 16.51 1.95 -8.99
N ASP A 98 16.71 0.83 -8.31
CA ASP A 98 17.37 -0.35 -8.88
C ASP A 98 16.32 -1.27 -9.52
N SER A 99 16.28 -1.29 -10.85
CA SER A 99 15.35 -2.11 -11.63
C SER A 99 15.65 -3.62 -11.57
N THR A 100 16.77 -4.02 -10.97
CA THR A 100 17.05 -5.43 -10.65
C THR A 100 16.31 -5.89 -9.39
N ILE A 101 16.01 -4.97 -8.47
CA ILE A 101 15.32 -5.22 -7.20
C ILE A 101 13.83 -4.89 -7.31
N TRP A 102 13.51 -3.77 -7.96
CA TRP A 102 12.15 -3.25 -8.08
C TRP A 102 11.59 -3.46 -9.48
N HIS A 103 10.30 -3.72 -9.56
CA HIS A 103 9.52 -3.76 -10.79
C HIS A 103 8.60 -2.56 -10.83
N GLY A 104 8.76 -1.72 -11.84
CA GLY A 104 7.94 -0.53 -12.00
C GLY A 104 6.54 -0.88 -12.45
N ILE A 105 5.60 -0.05 -12.02
CA ILE A 105 4.17 -0.25 -12.23
C ILE A 105 3.75 0.73 -13.33
N ASP A 106 3.63 0.18 -14.55
CA ASP A 106 2.97 0.86 -15.67
C ASP A 106 1.44 0.93 -15.46
N GLU A 107 0.74 1.76 -16.24
CA GLU A 107 -0.71 1.92 -16.13
C GLU A 107 -1.45 0.58 -16.30
N ARG A 108 -0.95 -0.28 -17.19
CA ARG A 108 -1.54 -1.58 -17.48
C ARG A 108 -1.46 -2.52 -16.28
N LEU A 109 -0.33 -2.54 -15.58
CA LEU A 109 -0.12 -3.30 -14.36
C LEU A 109 -0.92 -2.71 -13.21
N LEU A 110 -0.97 -1.37 -13.09
CA LEU A 110 -1.79 -0.70 -12.09
C LEU A 110 -3.26 -1.12 -12.20
N ARG A 111 -3.83 -1.12 -13.41
CA ARG A 111 -5.20 -1.58 -13.66
C ARG A 111 -5.43 -3.04 -13.23
N LYS A 112 -4.45 -3.92 -13.44
CA LYS A 112 -4.51 -5.31 -12.98
C LYS A 112 -4.46 -5.41 -11.46
N ILE A 113 -3.60 -4.64 -10.81
CA ILE A 113 -3.49 -4.58 -9.34
C ILE A 113 -4.83 -4.14 -8.73
N PHE A 114 -5.47 -3.09 -9.29
CA PHE A 114 -6.79 -2.65 -8.85
C PHE A 114 -7.88 -3.71 -9.07
N ALA A 115 -7.91 -4.34 -10.24
CA ALA A 115 -8.87 -5.41 -10.50
C ALA A 115 -8.70 -6.57 -9.51
N PHE A 116 -7.46 -6.96 -9.24
CA PHE A 116 -7.14 -8.00 -8.27
C PHE A 116 -7.53 -7.59 -6.84
N SER A 117 -7.25 -6.36 -6.40
CA SER A 117 -7.61 -5.91 -5.05
C SER A 117 -9.11 -5.90 -4.80
N ILE A 118 -9.93 -5.64 -5.82
CA ILE A 118 -11.39 -5.76 -5.73
C ILE A 118 -11.79 -7.23 -5.60
N GLN A 119 -11.26 -8.11 -6.46
CA GLN A 119 -11.60 -9.53 -6.42
C GLN A 119 -11.18 -10.22 -5.12
N GLN A 120 -10.05 -9.79 -4.53
CA GLN A 120 -9.53 -10.30 -3.27
C GLN A 120 -10.48 -10.04 -2.08
N GLN A 121 -11.40 -9.07 -2.20
CA GLN A 121 -12.35 -8.72 -1.14
C GLN A 121 -13.67 -9.50 -1.23
N HIS A 122 -13.84 -10.35 -2.24
CA HIS A 122 -14.99 -11.24 -2.33
C HIS A 122 -14.90 -12.40 -1.31
N THR A 123 -16.02 -13.08 -1.06
CA THR A 123 -16.06 -14.26 -0.18
C THR A 123 -16.31 -15.53 -0.99
N PRO A 124 -15.41 -16.53 -0.98
CA PRO A 124 -14.08 -16.50 -0.36
C PRO A 124 -13.09 -15.58 -1.12
N PRO A 125 -12.02 -15.07 -0.47
CA PRO A 125 -10.96 -14.31 -1.14
C PRO A 125 -10.16 -15.22 -2.07
N ILE A 126 -9.41 -14.63 -3.03
CA ILE A 126 -8.53 -15.41 -3.91
C ILE A 126 -7.42 -16.07 -3.09
N ASP A 127 -6.83 -15.32 -2.17
CA ASP A 127 -5.85 -15.81 -1.20
C ASP A 127 -6.19 -15.29 0.20
N ILE A 128 -6.41 -16.20 1.14
CA ILE A 128 -6.78 -15.87 2.51
C ILE A 128 -5.62 -15.25 3.30
N GLN A 129 -4.37 -15.55 2.95
CA GLN A 129 -3.18 -15.05 3.66
C GLN A 129 -2.90 -13.58 3.34
N SER A 130 -3.28 -13.14 2.15
CA SER A 130 -3.11 -11.77 1.65
C SER A 130 -4.45 -11.04 1.47
N ALA A 131 -5.51 -11.49 2.16
CA ALA A 131 -6.86 -10.99 1.95
C ALA A 131 -6.98 -9.49 2.22
N SER A 132 -6.27 -8.97 3.22
CA SER A 132 -6.35 -7.56 3.64
C SER A 132 -5.26 -6.66 3.07
N GLN A 133 -4.19 -7.22 2.49
CA GLN A 133 -3.00 -6.46 2.08
C GLN A 133 -2.31 -7.10 0.88
N ILE A 134 -2.00 -6.29 -0.13
CA ILE A 134 -1.27 -6.69 -1.33
C ILE A 134 -0.02 -5.83 -1.47
N ILE A 135 1.15 -6.46 -1.56
CA ILE A 135 2.43 -5.78 -1.77
C ILE A 135 2.83 -5.90 -3.24
N THR A 136 3.21 -4.80 -3.86
CA THR A 136 3.49 -4.74 -5.30
C THR A 136 4.85 -4.11 -5.61
N GLY A 137 5.33 -4.33 -6.83
CA GLY A 137 6.56 -3.72 -7.34
C GLY A 137 7.85 -4.35 -6.83
N ILE A 138 7.79 -5.48 -6.14
CA ILE A 138 8.97 -6.30 -5.81
C ILE A 138 9.25 -7.24 -6.98
N ARG A 139 10.49 -7.27 -7.48
CA ARG A 139 10.88 -8.22 -8.53
C ARG A 139 11.12 -9.61 -7.94
N LEU A 140 10.73 -10.68 -8.62
CA LEU A 140 11.03 -12.05 -8.20
C LEU A 140 11.57 -12.89 -9.37
N PRO A 141 12.58 -13.76 -9.14
CA PRO A 141 13.36 -13.89 -7.90
C PRO A 141 14.25 -12.65 -7.65
N GLN A 142 14.61 -12.42 -6.39
CA GLN A 142 15.56 -11.36 -6.01
C GLN A 142 17.01 -11.77 -6.31
N PRO A 143 17.90 -10.82 -6.70
CA PRO A 143 19.34 -11.07 -6.77
C PRO A 143 19.92 -11.55 -5.43
N GLU A 144 20.95 -12.40 -5.44
CA GLU A 144 21.56 -12.97 -4.22
C GLU A 144 22.13 -11.90 -3.27
N ASP A 145 22.54 -10.76 -3.81
CA ASP A 145 23.07 -9.61 -3.08
C ASP A 145 22.01 -8.55 -2.74
N SER A 146 20.73 -8.83 -3.03
CA SER A 146 19.63 -7.90 -2.77
C SER A 146 19.52 -7.56 -1.28
N PRO A 147 19.43 -6.26 -0.93
CA PRO A 147 19.20 -5.84 0.45
C PRO A 147 17.85 -6.32 0.98
N LEU A 148 16.86 -6.59 0.11
CA LEU A 148 15.54 -7.07 0.52
C LEU A 148 15.59 -8.45 1.19
N LEU A 149 16.56 -9.30 0.82
CA LEU A 149 16.76 -10.62 1.44
C LEU A 149 17.17 -10.54 2.92
N ARG A 150 17.66 -9.37 3.37
CA ARG A 150 18.09 -9.12 4.75
C ARG A 150 17.11 -8.21 5.51
N ASP A 151 16.08 -7.73 4.83
CA ASP A 151 15.07 -6.87 5.44
C ASP A 151 14.04 -7.71 6.19
N ALA A 152 13.95 -7.52 7.50
CA ALA A 152 13.07 -8.34 8.35
C ALA A 152 11.58 -8.20 8.01
N ASN A 153 11.16 -7.09 7.40
CA ASN A 153 9.77 -6.86 7.02
C ASN A 153 9.43 -7.52 5.68
N LEU A 154 10.42 -7.72 4.80
CA LEU A 154 10.21 -8.26 3.45
C LEU A 154 10.74 -9.67 3.25
N GLN A 155 11.54 -10.23 4.15
CA GLN A 155 12.12 -11.57 4.00
C GLN A 155 11.08 -12.68 3.79
N ALA A 156 9.84 -12.52 4.29
CA ALA A 156 8.75 -13.47 4.06
C ALA A 156 8.10 -13.34 2.66
N CYS A 157 8.39 -12.25 1.94
CA CYS A 157 7.82 -11.89 0.64
C CYS A 157 8.78 -12.13 -0.53
N VAL A 158 10.09 -12.33 -0.27
CA VAL A 158 11.14 -12.46 -1.30
C VAL A 158 11.87 -13.78 -1.31
#